data_AF-H9MZJ0-F1
#
_entry.id   AF-H9MZJ0-F1
#
_cell.length_a   1.000
_cell.length_b   1.000
_cell.length_c   1.000
_cell.angle_alpha   90.00
_cell.angle_beta   90.00
_cell.angle_gamma   90.00
#
_symmetry.space_group_name_H-M   'P 1'
#
loop_
_entity.id
_entity.type
_entity.pdbx_description
1 polymer ?
#
loop_
_entity_poly.entity_id
_entity_poly.type
_entity_poly.pdbx_seq_one_letter_code
_entity_poly.pdbx_strand_id
1 'polypeptide(L)'
;WDVGHQSYPHKILTGRRYKMPTLRQTDGLSGFTKRSESEYDCFGAGHSSTSISAGLGMAVGRDLKGRKNHVVAVIGDGAMTAGQAYEAMNNAGYLDSDMIVILNDNKQVSLPTATLDGPVPPVGALSSALSRLQSNRPLRELREVAKGVTKQIGGSVHELAAKVDEYARGLISGSGSTLFEELGFYYIGPVDGHSIDDLVAILKEVKSTKTTGPVLIHVVTEKGRGYPYAEKAADKYHGVVKFDPATGKQFKSSGKTQSYTTYFAEALVAEAEADKDVVAIHAAMGRWNRVEPFPSSFPNKMFDVGIAEQHAV
;
A
#
# COMPACT_ATOMS: atom_id res chain seq x y z
N TRP A 1 -5.13 -2.92 8.40
CA TRP A 1 -3.77 -2.49 8.02
C TRP A 1 -3.07 -3.66 7.36
N ASP A 2 -2.71 -3.54 6.09
CA ASP A 2 -1.90 -4.54 5.37
C ASP A 2 -0.46 -4.55 5.87
N VAL A 3 0.16 -5.72 6.08
CA VAL A 3 1.45 -5.93 6.77
C VAL A 3 1.47 -5.43 8.23
N GLY A 4 1.07 -4.19 8.50
CA GLY A 4 0.98 -3.57 9.83
C GLY A 4 2.19 -2.72 10.22
N HIS A 5 3.26 -2.71 9.43
CA HIS A 5 4.48 -1.94 9.70
C HIS A 5 4.29 -0.41 9.68
N GLN A 6 3.25 0.06 8.99
CA GLN A 6 2.85 1.46 8.88
C GLN A 6 1.84 1.90 9.97
N SER A 7 1.52 1.03 10.93
CA SER A 7 0.45 1.26 11.92
C SER A 7 0.92 1.89 13.24
N TYR A 8 2.14 2.42 13.34
CA TYR A 8 2.64 2.99 14.60
C TYR A 8 1.82 4.18 15.10
N PRO A 9 1.41 5.16 14.25
CA PRO A 9 0.48 6.21 14.68
C PRO A 9 -0.85 5.65 15.18
N HIS A 10 -1.38 4.59 14.54
CA HIS A 10 -2.58 3.88 15.02
C HIS A 10 -2.38 3.33 16.43
N LYS A 11 -1.26 2.65 16.72
CA LYS A 11 -0.95 2.16 18.08
C LYS A 11 -0.87 3.32 19.09
N ILE A 12 -0.19 4.41 18.74
CA ILE A 12 -0.06 5.60 19.59
C ILE A 12 -1.43 6.18 19.95
N LEU A 13 -2.31 6.35 18.96
CA LEU A 13 -3.63 6.95 19.12
C LEU A 13 -4.64 6.02 19.81
N THR A 14 -4.36 4.73 19.88
CA THR A 14 -5.22 3.70 20.49
C THR A 14 -4.69 3.24 21.86
N GLY A 15 -4.19 4.20 22.65
CA GLY A 15 -3.84 3.98 24.05
C GLY A 15 -2.47 3.32 24.31
N ARG A 16 -1.64 3.08 23.28
CA ARG A 16 -0.35 2.38 23.45
C ARG A 16 0.88 3.29 23.37
N ARG A 17 0.69 4.62 23.37
CA ARG A 17 1.79 5.60 23.30
C ARG A 17 2.92 5.35 24.32
N TYR A 18 2.58 5.07 25.58
CA TYR A 18 3.55 4.85 26.65
C TYR A 18 4.35 3.54 26.51
N LYS A 19 3.85 2.59 25.72
CA LYS A 19 4.53 1.30 25.43
C LYS A 19 5.37 1.34 24.15
N MET A 20 5.31 2.40 23.36
CA MET A 20 6.13 2.51 22.13
C MET A 20 7.64 2.30 22.34
N PRO A 21 8.25 2.67 23.48
CA PRO A 21 9.67 2.35 23.73
C PRO A 21 9.99 0.85 23.77
N THR A 22 9.01 -0.05 23.93
CA THR A 22 9.20 -1.51 23.97
C THR A 22 8.90 -2.18 22.62
N LEU A 23 8.64 -1.40 21.57
CA LEU A 23 8.31 -1.93 20.24
C LEU A 23 9.41 -2.88 19.71
N ARG A 24 8.98 -4.06 19.25
CA ARG A 24 9.83 -5.16 18.74
C ARG A 24 10.84 -5.71 19.75
N GLN A 25 10.63 -5.47 21.05
CA GLN A 25 11.40 -6.12 22.11
C GLN A 25 10.62 -7.32 22.65
N THR A 26 11.35 -8.28 23.23
CA THR A 26 10.74 -9.40 23.96
C THR A 26 9.77 -8.86 25.01
N ASP A 27 8.57 -9.46 25.08
CA ASP A 27 7.46 -9.03 25.94
C ASP A 27 6.96 -7.59 25.72
N GLY A 28 7.41 -6.93 24.66
CA GLY A 28 6.99 -5.59 24.25
C GLY A 28 5.89 -5.57 23.18
N LEU A 29 5.66 -4.39 22.60
CA LEU A 29 4.70 -4.25 21.51
C LEU A 29 5.18 -4.95 20.24
N SER A 30 4.28 -5.60 19.52
CA SER A 30 4.55 -6.12 18.19
C SER A 30 4.88 -5.00 17.20
N GLY A 31 5.80 -5.27 16.28
CA GLY A 31 6.08 -4.41 15.13
C GLY A 31 4.94 -4.33 14.11
N PHE A 32 3.88 -5.12 14.29
CA PHE A 32 2.72 -5.21 13.42
C PHE A 32 1.43 -5.14 14.26
N THR A 33 0.27 -5.03 13.62
CA THR A 33 -1.01 -5.14 14.33
C THR A 33 -1.19 -6.56 14.84
N LYS A 34 -1.58 -6.70 16.12
CA LYS A 34 -1.71 -8.01 16.78
C LYS A 34 -3.00 -8.03 17.59
N ARG A 35 -3.91 -8.94 17.24
CA ARG A 35 -5.24 -9.06 17.86
C ARG A 35 -5.21 -9.21 19.37
N SER A 36 -4.25 -9.97 19.89
CA SER A 36 -4.10 -10.17 21.34
C SER A 36 -3.48 -8.96 22.06
N GLU A 37 -2.97 -7.96 21.32
CA GLU A 37 -2.35 -6.77 21.89
C GLU A 37 -3.37 -5.64 22.12
N SER A 38 -4.42 -5.58 21.31
CA SER A 38 -5.42 -4.52 21.39
C SER A 38 -6.71 -4.88 20.66
N GLU A 39 -7.86 -4.46 21.21
CA GLU A 39 -9.15 -4.53 20.52
C GLU A 39 -9.20 -3.73 19.22
N TYR A 40 -8.36 -2.69 19.09
CA TYR A 40 -8.25 -1.86 17.89
C TYR A 40 -7.45 -2.54 16.76
N ASP A 41 -6.81 -3.67 17.03
CA ASP A 41 -6.07 -4.45 16.04
C ASP A 41 -6.95 -5.60 15.54
N CYS A 42 -7.97 -5.29 14.73
CA CYS A 42 -8.98 -6.25 14.29
C CYS A 42 -8.44 -7.44 13.48
N PHE A 43 -7.29 -7.28 12.83
CA PHE A 43 -6.62 -8.30 12.02
C PHE A 43 -5.13 -8.39 12.39
N GLY A 44 -4.65 -9.63 12.53
CA GLY A 44 -3.23 -9.90 12.73
C GLY A 44 -2.54 -9.89 11.37
N ALA A 45 -1.63 -8.94 11.16
CA ALA A 45 -0.91 -8.79 9.90
C ALA A 45 0.58 -9.11 10.07
N GLY A 46 1.25 -9.34 8.95
CA GLY A 46 2.69 -9.60 8.88
C GLY A 46 3.07 -9.87 7.42
N HIS A 47 2.39 -10.85 6.81
CA HIS A 47 2.37 -11.00 5.36
C HIS A 47 1.58 -9.86 4.70
N SER A 48 2.02 -9.48 3.51
CA SER A 48 1.39 -8.47 2.65
C SER A 48 0.17 -9.01 1.91
N SER A 49 -0.63 -8.09 1.39
CA SER A 49 -1.70 -8.34 0.40
C SER A 49 -2.91 -9.09 0.96
N THR A 50 -2.98 -9.26 2.28
CA THR A 50 -4.03 -10.00 2.97
C THR A 50 -5.20 -9.12 3.42
N SER A 51 -5.01 -7.79 3.45
CA SER A 51 -5.95 -6.89 4.15
C SER A 51 -7.30 -6.73 3.45
N ILE A 52 -7.35 -6.68 2.11
CA ILE A 52 -8.61 -6.56 1.36
C ILE A 52 -9.44 -7.82 1.56
N SER A 53 -8.82 -9.00 1.44
CA SER A 53 -9.50 -10.29 1.65
C SER A 53 -10.04 -10.42 3.08
N ALA A 54 -9.22 -10.07 4.08
CA ALA A 54 -9.65 -10.04 5.47
C ALA A 54 -10.78 -9.05 5.72
N GLY A 55 -10.70 -7.85 5.12
CA GLY A 55 -11.74 -6.84 5.16
C GLY A 55 -13.05 -7.34 4.55
N LEU A 56 -13.01 -7.97 3.38
CA LEU A 56 -14.17 -8.56 2.73
C LEU A 56 -14.86 -9.59 3.64
N GLY A 57 -14.10 -10.50 4.25
CA GLY A 57 -14.65 -11.46 5.21
C GLY A 57 -15.29 -10.79 6.43
N MET A 58 -14.72 -9.69 6.93
CA MET A 58 -15.31 -8.89 8.01
C MET A 58 -16.59 -8.16 7.58
N ALA A 59 -16.66 -7.68 6.33
CA ALA A 59 -17.83 -7.02 5.76
C ALA A 59 -18.99 -8.01 5.61
N VAL A 60 -18.74 -9.17 4.99
CA VAL A 60 -19.72 -10.27 4.90
C VAL A 60 -20.19 -10.69 6.30
N GLY A 61 -19.27 -10.88 7.24
CA GLY A 61 -19.61 -11.25 8.62
C GLY A 61 -20.38 -10.18 9.39
N ARG A 62 -20.17 -8.89 9.08
CA ARG A 62 -20.97 -7.77 9.61
C ARG A 62 -22.40 -7.84 9.09
N ASP A 63 -22.56 -8.05 7.80
CA ASP A 63 -23.87 -8.04 7.13
C ASP A 63 -24.74 -9.22 7.59
N LEU A 64 -24.14 -10.42 7.70
CA LEU A 64 -24.79 -11.59 8.29
C LEU A 64 -25.25 -11.38 9.74
N LYS A 65 -24.61 -10.46 10.47
CA LYS A 65 -24.97 -10.09 11.85
C LYS A 65 -25.91 -8.88 11.93
N GLY A 66 -26.37 -8.34 10.80
CA GLY A 66 -27.21 -7.14 10.75
C GLY A 66 -26.54 -5.89 11.30
N ARG A 67 -25.20 -5.85 11.34
CA ARG A 67 -24.44 -4.71 11.87
C ARG A 67 -24.23 -3.65 10.77
N LYS A 68 -23.88 -2.43 11.20
CA LYS A 68 -23.70 -1.27 10.31
C LYS A 68 -22.35 -0.57 10.51
N ASN A 69 -21.37 -1.25 11.09
CA ASN A 69 -20.04 -0.69 11.26
C ASN A 69 -19.30 -0.64 9.91
N HIS A 70 -18.41 0.32 9.73
CA HIS A 70 -17.59 0.39 8.53
C HIS A 70 -16.44 -0.62 8.59
N VAL A 71 -16.05 -1.14 7.43
CA VAL A 71 -14.87 -1.98 7.27
C VAL A 71 -13.89 -1.25 6.36
N VAL A 72 -12.69 -0.99 6.87
CA VAL A 72 -11.66 -0.22 6.17
C VAL A 72 -10.37 -1.03 6.08
N ALA A 73 -9.94 -1.33 4.85
CA ALA A 73 -8.64 -1.91 4.56
C ALA A 73 -7.68 -0.80 4.13
N VAL A 74 -6.48 -0.76 4.69
CA VAL A 74 -5.41 0.17 4.29
C VAL A 74 -4.27 -0.67 3.72
N ILE A 75 -4.00 -0.52 2.44
CA ILE A 75 -3.03 -1.33 1.67
C ILE A 75 -2.02 -0.42 0.97
N GLY A 76 -0.76 -0.84 0.89
CA GLY A 76 0.28 -0.10 0.16
C GLY A 76 0.33 -0.50 -1.32
N ASP A 77 0.86 0.39 -2.16
CA ASP A 77 1.16 0.14 -3.58
C ASP A 77 1.99 -1.13 -3.82
N GLY A 78 2.99 -1.41 -2.99
CA GLY A 78 3.76 -2.66 -3.06
C GLY A 78 2.90 -3.91 -2.86
N ALA A 79 2.02 -3.90 -1.86
CA ALA A 79 1.14 -5.03 -1.56
C ALA A 79 0.06 -5.24 -2.62
N MET A 80 -0.27 -4.21 -3.40
CA MET A 80 -1.18 -4.32 -4.54
C MET A 80 -0.58 -5.11 -5.71
N THR A 81 0.72 -5.43 -5.72
CA THR A 81 1.33 -6.23 -6.80
C THR A 81 1.01 -7.72 -6.69
N ALA A 82 0.60 -8.21 -5.52
CA ALA A 82 0.30 -9.62 -5.30
C ALA A 82 -1.04 -10.03 -5.91
N GLY A 83 -1.12 -11.27 -6.41
CA GLY A 83 -2.36 -11.87 -6.93
C GLY A 83 -3.50 -11.87 -5.90
N GLN A 84 -3.20 -12.12 -4.62
CA GLN A 84 -4.19 -12.16 -3.54
C GLN A 84 -4.99 -10.84 -3.41
N ALA A 85 -4.36 -9.68 -3.68
CA ALA A 85 -5.08 -8.40 -3.66
C ALA A 85 -6.15 -8.34 -4.75
N TYR A 86 -5.86 -8.88 -5.95
CA TYR A 86 -6.80 -8.94 -7.07
C TYR A 86 -7.91 -9.96 -6.87
N GLU A 87 -7.57 -11.13 -6.35
CA GLU A 87 -8.57 -12.15 -5.98
C GLU A 87 -9.58 -11.56 -4.99
N ALA A 88 -9.10 -10.81 -4.00
CA ALA A 88 -9.92 -10.14 -3.02
C ALA A 88 -10.79 -9.02 -3.61
N MET A 89 -10.22 -8.16 -4.47
CA MET A 89 -10.96 -7.09 -5.12
C MET A 89 -12.02 -7.63 -6.07
N ASN A 90 -11.68 -8.61 -6.91
CA ASN A 90 -12.63 -9.27 -7.81
C ASN A 90 -13.84 -9.81 -7.04
N ASN A 91 -13.61 -10.45 -5.90
CA ASN A 91 -14.70 -10.97 -5.08
C ASN A 91 -15.48 -9.86 -4.35
N ALA A 92 -14.80 -8.81 -3.88
CA ALA A 92 -15.45 -7.67 -3.23
C ALA A 92 -16.40 -6.93 -4.18
N GLY A 93 -16.00 -6.74 -5.43
CA GLY A 93 -16.84 -6.19 -6.48
C GLY A 93 -18.00 -7.10 -6.86
N TYR A 94 -17.74 -8.40 -7.07
CA TYR A 94 -18.79 -9.38 -7.36
C TYR A 94 -19.89 -9.44 -6.30
N LEU A 95 -19.52 -9.25 -5.02
CA LEU A 95 -20.45 -9.25 -3.89
C LEU A 95 -21.11 -7.89 -3.61
N ASP A 96 -20.76 -6.83 -4.36
CA ASP A 96 -21.16 -5.45 -4.06
C ASP A 96 -20.94 -5.07 -2.57
N SER A 97 -19.85 -5.56 -1.99
CA SER A 97 -19.61 -5.48 -0.55
C SER A 97 -19.35 -4.03 -0.11
N ASP A 98 -20.16 -3.52 0.83
CA ASP A 98 -19.94 -2.21 1.47
C ASP A 98 -18.66 -2.23 2.32
N MET A 99 -17.54 -1.83 1.73
CA MET A 99 -16.24 -1.69 2.38
C MET A 99 -15.41 -0.61 1.71
N ILE A 100 -14.46 -0.06 2.47
CA ILE A 100 -13.56 0.99 2.01
C ILE A 100 -12.14 0.42 1.93
N VAL A 101 -11.50 0.60 0.78
CA VAL A 101 -10.09 0.30 0.56
C VAL A 101 -9.35 1.62 0.40
N ILE A 102 -8.37 1.88 1.26
CA ILE A 102 -7.45 3.00 1.14
C ILE A 102 -6.15 2.46 0.56
N LEU A 103 -5.87 2.84 -0.69
CA LEU A 103 -4.60 2.58 -1.35
C LEU A 103 -3.62 3.70 -0.98
N ASN A 104 -2.62 3.38 -0.17
CA ASN A 104 -1.51 4.26 0.16
C ASN A 104 -0.37 4.09 -0.86
N ASP A 105 -0.41 4.89 -1.92
CA ASP A 105 0.61 4.93 -2.96
C ASP A 105 1.73 5.92 -2.59
N ASN A 106 2.93 5.40 -2.35
CA ASN A 106 4.11 6.23 -2.07
C ASN A 106 5.19 6.09 -3.16
N LYS A 107 4.84 5.48 -4.30
CA LYS A 107 5.72 5.17 -5.45
C LYS A 107 6.92 4.27 -5.13
N GLN A 108 7.03 3.74 -3.92
CA GLN A 108 8.00 2.70 -3.61
C GLN A 108 7.28 1.37 -3.53
N VAL A 109 7.07 0.80 -4.72
CA VAL A 109 6.46 -0.51 -4.89
C VAL A 109 7.43 -1.53 -4.35
N SER A 110 7.10 -1.99 -3.14
CA SER A 110 7.90 -2.94 -2.37
C SER A 110 9.34 -2.45 -2.15
N LEU A 111 10.16 -3.26 -1.49
CA LEU A 111 11.52 -2.87 -1.14
C LEU A 111 12.27 -2.45 -2.41
N PRO A 112 12.94 -1.29 -2.43
CA PRO A 112 13.73 -0.93 -3.60
C PRO A 112 14.75 -2.05 -3.81
N THR A 113 14.59 -2.78 -4.90
CA THR A 113 15.67 -3.48 -5.58
C THR A 113 16.68 -2.40 -5.90
N ALA A 114 17.68 -2.25 -5.03
CA ALA A 114 18.78 -1.34 -5.29
C ALA A 114 19.78 -2.12 -6.13
N THR A 115 20.02 -1.69 -7.36
CA THR A 115 21.27 -2.03 -8.05
C THR A 115 22.34 -1.02 -7.62
N LEU A 116 23.61 -1.29 -7.95
CA LEU A 116 24.74 -0.39 -7.67
C LEU A 116 24.51 1.05 -8.18
N ASP A 117 23.64 1.23 -9.18
CA ASP A 117 23.36 2.52 -9.85
C ASP A 117 22.15 3.29 -9.29
N GLY A 118 21.45 2.77 -8.27
CA GLY A 118 20.32 3.45 -7.62
C GLY A 118 19.08 2.58 -7.42
N PRO A 119 17.98 3.17 -6.91
CA PRO A 119 16.72 2.45 -6.74
C PRO A 119 16.11 2.08 -8.10
N VAL A 120 15.85 0.79 -8.32
CA VAL A 120 15.11 0.31 -9.50
C VAL A 120 13.66 0.78 -9.39
N PRO A 121 13.07 1.32 -10.49
CA PRO A 121 11.67 1.72 -10.49
C PRO A 121 10.77 0.51 -10.21
N PRO A 122 9.60 0.73 -9.59
CA PRO A 122 8.55 -0.28 -9.43
C PRO A 122 8.39 -1.22 -10.63
N VAL A 123 8.52 -2.54 -10.40
CA VAL A 123 8.31 -3.54 -11.45
C VAL A 123 6.82 -3.85 -11.63
N GLY A 124 6.40 -3.97 -12.88
CA GLY A 124 5.06 -4.42 -13.25
C GLY A 124 4.19 -3.39 -13.98
N ALA A 125 3.33 -3.90 -14.87
CA ALA A 125 2.37 -3.09 -15.62
C ALA A 125 1.38 -2.36 -14.70
N LEU A 126 1.09 -2.95 -13.54
CA LEU A 126 0.25 -2.35 -12.51
C LEU A 126 0.87 -1.09 -11.91
N SER A 127 2.13 -1.16 -11.49
CA SER A 127 2.83 0.00 -10.92
C SER A 127 2.94 1.13 -11.93
N SER A 128 3.14 0.77 -13.20
CA SER A 128 3.08 1.71 -14.32
C SER A 128 1.66 2.28 -14.52
N ALA A 129 0.61 1.48 -14.34
CA ALA A 129 -0.79 1.94 -14.42
C ALA A 129 -1.13 2.91 -13.28
N LEU A 130 -0.74 2.61 -12.03
CA LEU A 130 -0.90 3.51 -10.89
C LEU A 130 -0.16 4.83 -11.11
N SER A 131 1.09 4.76 -11.58
CA SER A 131 1.88 5.94 -11.95
C SER A 131 1.20 6.76 -13.06
N ARG A 132 0.62 6.10 -14.08
CA ARG A 132 -0.15 6.76 -15.15
C ARG A 132 -1.41 7.43 -14.63
N LEU A 133 -2.15 6.80 -13.71
CA LEU A 133 -3.31 7.42 -13.05
C LEU A 133 -2.91 8.68 -12.28
N GLN A 134 -1.70 8.72 -11.72
CA GLN A 134 -1.18 9.93 -11.07
C GLN A 134 -0.69 11.00 -12.05
N SER A 135 -0.09 10.62 -13.18
CA SER A 135 0.39 11.56 -14.19
C SER A 135 -0.74 12.13 -15.05
N ASN A 136 -1.80 11.35 -15.27
CA ASN A 136 -3.04 11.78 -15.90
C ASN A 136 -3.79 12.67 -14.91
N ARG A 137 -3.38 13.94 -14.84
CA ARG A 137 -4.12 14.98 -14.14
C ARG A 137 -5.25 15.50 -15.05
N PRO A 138 -6.50 15.15 -14.76
CA PRO A 138 -7.56 16.13 -14.89
C PRO A 138 -8.34 16.17 -13.58
N LEU A 139 -7.94 17.01 -12.61
CA LEU A 139 -8.88 17.62 -11.65
C LEU A 139 -8.29 18.61 -10.61
N ARG A 140 -7.29 19.43 -10.97
CA ARG A 140 -7.10 20.70 -10.21
C ARG A 140 -8.12 21.77 -10.61
N GLU A 141 -8.75 21.62 -11.77
CA GLU A 141 -9.66 22.64 -12.31
C GLU A 141 -11.14 22.45 -11.92
N LEU A 142 -11.61 21.25 -11.57
CA LEU A 142 -13.04 21.05 -11.26
C LEU A 142 -13.45 21.53 -9.85
N ARG A 143 -12.52 21.54 -8.87
CA ARG A 143 -12.81 22.04 -7.51
C ARG A 143 -12.82 23.57 -7.42
N GLU A 144 -12.04 24.26 -8.25
CA GLU A 144 -12.08 25.73 -8.37
C GLU A 144 -13.38 26.19 -9.06
N VAL A 145 -13.83 25.46 -10.09
CA VAL A 145 -15.12 25.73 -10.77
C VAL A 145 -16.30 25.48 -9.84
N ALA A 146 -16.27 24.42 -9.01
CA ALA A 146 -17.35 24.15 -8.05
C ALA A 146 -17.46 25.23 -6.96
N LYS A 147 -16.33 25.76 -6.46
CA LYS A 147 -16.34 26.88 -5.48
C LYS A 147 -16.85 28.20 -6.09
N GLY A 148 -16.66 28.40 -7.41
CA GLY A 148 -17.18 29.55 -8.14
C GLY A 148 -18.70 29.50 -8.34
N VAL A 149 -19.25 28.32 -8.62
CA VAL A 149 -20.69 28.14 -8.94
C VAL A 149 -21.56 28.14 -7.68
N THR A 150 -21.08 27.66 -6.53
CA THR A 150 -21.85 27.68 -5.27
C THR A 150 -22.10 29.07 -4.71
N LYS A 151 -21.39 30.11 -5.19
CA LYS A 151 -21.66 31.50 -4.79
C LYS A 151 -22.82 32.16 -5.55
N GLN A 152 -23.35 31.55 -6.62
CA GLN A 152 -24.37 32.18 -7.46
C GLN A 152 -25.71 31.44 -7.56
N ILE A 153 -25.88 30.27 -6.95
CA ILE A 153 -27.13 29.52 -7.08
C ILE A 153 -27.76 29.32 -5.70
N GLY A 154 -28.82 30.09 -5.46
CA GLY A 154 -29.64 30.05 -4.26
C GLY A 154 -30.28 28.69 -4.00
N GLY A 155 -30.59 28.44 -2.74
CA GLY A 155 -31.00 27.14 -2.22
C GLY A 155 -32.35 26.65 -2.78
N SER A 156 -32.29 25.66 -3.67
CA SER A 156 -33.43 24.76 -3.96
C SER A 156 -33.06 23.55 -4.84
N VAL A 157 -31.83 23.01 -4.77
CA VAL A 157 -31.41 21.86 -5.61
C VAL A 157 -30.88 20.66 -4.80
N HIS A 158 -31.00 20.66 -3.48
CA HIS A 158 -30.38 19.62 -2.65
C HIS A 158 -31.01 18.23 -2.74
N GLU A 159 -32.27 18.09 -3.18
CA GLU A 159 -32.92 16.76 -3.31
C GLU A 159 -32.74 16.11 -4.68
N LEU A 160 -32.46 16.88 -5.74
CA LEU A 160 -32.27 16.34 -7.10
C LEU A 160 -30.87 15.74 -7.33
N ALA A 161 -29.87 16.14 -6.54
CA ALA A 161 -28.49 15.65 -6.69
C ALA A 161 -28.32 14.17 -6.28
N ALA A 162 -29.07 13.68 -5.28
CA ALA A 162 -28.90 12.33 -4.74
C ALA A 162 -29.44 11.22 -5.65
N LYS A 163 -30.38 11.53 -6.57
CA LYS A 163 -30.98 10.54 -7.49
C LYS A 163 -30.26 10.43 -8.85
N VAL A 164 -29.36 11.37 -9.16
CA VAL A 164 -28.58 11.34 -10.42
C VAL A 164 -27.36 10.43 -10.30
N ASP A 165 -26.88 10.18 -9.08
CA ASP A 165 -25.65 9.45 -8.79
C ASP A 165 -25.72 7.95 -9.15
N GLU A 166 -26.91 7.34 -9.07
CA GLU A 166 -27.13 5.94 -9.44
C GLU A 166 -27.13 5.72 -10.96
N TYR A 167 -27.61 6.72 -11.74
CA TYR A 167 -27.64 6.68 -13.20
C TYR A 167 -26.31 7.12 -13.84
N ALA A 168 -25.52 7.95 -13.14
CA ALA A 168 -24.19 8.36 -13.59
C ALA A 168 -23.15 7.21 -13.55
N ARG A 169 -23.31 6.22 -12.66
CA ARG A 169 -22.44 5.03 -12.58
C ARG A 169 -22.42 4.22 -13.86
N GLY A 170 -23.57 4.06 -14.51
CA GLY A 170 -23.68 3.29 -15.77
C GLY A 170 -23.19 4.02 -17.01
N LEU A 171 -23.00 5.35 -16.95
CA LEU A 171 -22.63 6.19 -18.10
C LEU A 171 -21.14 6.58 -18.12
N ILE A 172 -20.46 6.57 -16.97
CA ILE A 172 -19.02 6.87 -16.87
C ILE A 172 -18.15 5.68 -17.31
N SER A 173 -18.71 4.47 -17.33
CA SER A 173 -18.05 3.24 -17.82
C SER A 173 -17.83 3.19 -19.35
N GLY A 174 -18.21 4.23 -20.09
CA GLY A 174 -18.31 4.19 -21.55
C GLY A 174 -17.02 4.43 -22.36
N SER A 175 -15.94 4.99 -21.79
CA SER A 175 -14.73 5.26 -22.57
C SER A 175 -13.50 5.61 -21.72
N GLY A 176 -13.09 4.73 -20.79
CA GLY A 176 -11.85 4.87 -20.02
C GLY A 176 -11.95 4.56 -18.53
N SER A 177 -12.62 3.46 -18.15
CA SER A 177 -12.67 2.97 -16.77
C SER A 177 -11.28 2.57 -16.27
N THR A 178 -10.98 2.90 -15.02
CA THR A 178 -9.84 2.32 -14.32
C THR A 178 -10.07 0.83 -14.09
N LEU A 179 -8.99 0.05 -13.93
CA LEU A 179 -9.09 -1.37 -13.56
C LEU A 179 -9.94 -1.57 -12.30
N PHE A 180 -9.90 -0.63 -11.35
CA PHE A 180 -10.69 -0.71 -10.13
C PHE A 180 -12.19 -0.61 -10.40
N GLU A 181 -12.60 0.29 -11.29
CA GLU A 181 -14.01 0.43 -11.69
C GLU A 181 -14.50 -0.79 -12.47
N GLU A 182 -13.66 -1.40 -13.31
CA GLU A 182 -13.97 -2.68 -13.96
C GLU A 182 -14.12 -3.83 -12.97
N LEU A 183 -13.39 -3.79 -11.85
CA LEU A 183 -13.53 -4.71 -10.73
C LEU A 183 -14.69 -4.32 -9.78
N GLY A 184 -15.55 -3.37 -10.14
CA GLY A 184 -16.74 -2.99 -9.36
C GLY A 184 -16.48 -2.01 -8.22
N PHE A 185 -15.31 -1.38 -8.14
CA PHE A 185 -15.03 -0.36 -7.11
C PHE A 185 -15.43 1.03 -7.57
N TYR A 186 -16.02 1.80 -6.67
CA TYR A 186 -16.10 3.25 -6.84
C TYR A 186 -14.74 3.88 -6.52
N TYR A 187 -14.07 4.42 -7.53
CA TYR A 187 -12.71 4.95 -7.42
C TYR A 187 -12.69 6.45 -7.10
N ILE A 188 -11.95 6.84 -6.05
CA ILE A 188 -11.75 8.22 -5.62
C ILE A 188 -10.24 8.51 -5.57
N GLY A 189 -9.76 9.35 -6.48
CA GLY A 189 -8.39 9.88 -6.42
C GLY A 189 -7.70 9.97 -7.78
N PRO A 190 -6.37 10.14 -7.80
CA PRO A 190 -5.48 10.23 -6.63
C PRO A 190 -5.68 11.53 -5.83
N VAL A 191 -5.55 11.45 -4.50
CA VAL A 191 -5.62 12.61 -3.58
C VAL A 191 -4.34 12.76 -2.76
N ASP A 192 -4.06 13.97 -2.28
CA ASP A 192 -2.89 14.24 -1.43
C ASP A 192 -3.08 13.63 -0.03
N GLY A 193 -2.28 12.62 0.29
CA GLY A 193 -2.30 11.92 1.57
C GLY A 193 -1.73 12.69 2.75
N HIS A 194 -1.23 13.90 2.52
CA HIS A 194 -0.72 14.77 3.58
C HIS A 194 -1.63 15.96 3.87
N SER A 195 -2.72 16.11 3.12
CA SER A 195 -3.78 17.07 3.42
C SER A 195 -4.80 16.41 4.35
N ILE A 196 -4.61 16.56 5.66
CA ILE A 196 -5.49 15.96 6.68
C ILE A 196 -6.94 16.46 6.50
N ASP A 197 -7.13 17.74 6.20
CA ASP A 197 -8.47 18.31 6.04
C ASP A 197 -9.20 17.70 4.83
N ASP A 198 -8.51 17.52 3.70
CA ASP A 198 -9.07 16.84 2.53
C ASP A 198 -9.41 15.38 2.84
N LEU A 199 -8.50 14.64 3.49
CA LEU A 199 -8.73 13.25 3.86
C LEU A 199 -9.92 13.10 4.81
N VAL A 200 -10.03 13.98 5.80
CA VAL A 200 -11.18 13.98 6.73
C VAL A 200 -12.47 14.30 6.00
N ALA A 201 -12.47 15.26 5.08
CA ALA A 201 -13.65 15.59 4.28
C ALA A 201 -14.08 14.40 3.39
N ILE A 202 -13.15 13.78 2.68
CA ILE A 202 -13.41 12.61 1.83
C ILE A 202 -13.93 11.44 2.66
N LEU A 203 -13.27 11.12 3.78
CA LEU A 203 -13.70 10.01 4.64
C LEU A 203 -15.06 10.26 5.29
N LYS A 204 -15.39 11.51 5.64
CA LYS A 204 -16.73 11.87 6.14
C LYS A 204 -17.79 11.67 5.06
N GLU A 205 -17.52 12.11 3.84
CA GLU A 205 -18.42 11.97 2.70
C GLU A 205 -18.66 10.49 2.38
N VAL A 206 -17.60 9.70 2.21
CA VAL A 206 -17.70 8.25 1.96
C VAL A 206 -18.45 7.53 3.08
N LYS A 207 -18.27 7.97 4.33
CA LYS A 207 -18.98 7.41 5.48
C LYS A 207 -20.48 7.73 5.47
N SER A 208 -20.87 8.95 5.06
CA SER A 208 -22.28 9.38 5.05
C SER A 208 -23.04 8.90 3.82
N THR A 209 -22.35 8.75 2.70
CA THR A 209 -22.96 8.39 1.42
C THR A 209 -23.20 6.90 1.39
N LYS A 210 -24.47 6.50 1.28
CA LYS A 210 -24.83 5.11 1.00
C LYS A 210 -24.37 4.79 -0.42
N THR A 211 -23.21 4.16 -0.51
CA THR A 211 -22.71 3.60 -1.76
C THR A 211 -23.10 2.14 -1.83
N THR A 212 -23.62 1.72 -2.98
CA THR A 212 -23.68 0.30 -3.34
C THR A 212 -22.29 -0.10 -3.83
N GLY A 213 -21.74 -1.19 -3.31
CA GLY A 213 -20.43 -1.70 -3.72
C GLY A 213 -19.25 -1.13 -2.92
N PRO A 214 -18.04 -1.69 -3.14
CA PRO A 214 -16.83 -1.27 -2.45
C PRO A 214 -16.28 0.07 -3.00
N VAL A 215 -15.62 0.85 -2.14
CA VAL A 215 -14.98 2.13 -2.49
C VAL A 215 -13.47 2.00 -2.40
N LEU A 216 -12.74 2.48 -3.42
CA LEU A 216 -11.28 2.61 -3.37
C LEU A 216 -10.87 4.08 -3.34
N ILE A 217 -10.20 4.49 -2.27
CA ILE A 217 -9.60 5.83 -2.13
C ILE A 217 -8.10 5.72 -2.41
N HIS A 218 -7.65 6.30 -3.52
CA HIS A 218 -6.25 6.33 -3.90
C HIS A 218 -5.57 7.56 -3.29
N VAL A 219 -4.74 7.31 -2.28
CA VAL A 219 -4.04 8.31 -1.50
C VAL A 219 -2.56 8.29 -1.84
N VAL A 220 -2.03 9.44 -2.27
CA VAL A 220 -0.61 9.59 -2.61
C VAL A 220 0.15 10.13 -1.40
N THR A 221 1.17 9.42 -0.95
CA THR A 221 2.03 9.83 0.18
C THR A 221 3.51 9.86 -0.21
N GLU A 222 4.35 10.22 0.76
CA GLU A 222 5.80 10.29 0.64
C GLU A 222 6.41 9.43 1.76
N LYS A 223 7.08 8.35 1.38
CA LYS A 223 7.69 7.43 2.35
C LYS A 223 8.85 8.12 3.06
N GLY A 224 8.84 8.06 4.39
CA GLY A 224 9.84 8.71 5.24
C GLY A 224 9.59 10.20 5.51
N ARG A 225 8.46 10.76 5.07
CA ARG A 225 8.15 12.19 5.22
C ARG A 225 8.30 12.67 6.65
N GLY A 226 8.90 13.85 6.79
CA GLY A 226 9.15 14.51 8.07
C GLY A 226 10.47 14.08 8.72
N TYR A 227 11.21 13.14 8.10
CA TYR A 227 12.54 12.75 8.55
C TYR A 227 13.56 12.84 7.42
N PRO A 228 14.36 13.92 7.33
CA PRO A 228 15.22 14.21 6.18
C PRO A 228 16.20 13.09 5.80
N TYR A 229 16.70 12.33 6.79
CA TYR A 229 17.60 11.21 6.53
C TYR A 229 16.90 10.03 5.89
N ALA A 230 15.64 9.75 6.26
CA ALA A 230 14.82 8.76 5.56
C ALA A 230 14.46 9.26 4.17
N GLU A 231 14.01 10.51 4.01
CA GLU A 231 13.64 11.05 2.70
C GLU A 231 14.79 10.99 1.68
N LYS A 232 16.05 11.14 2.11
CA LYS A 232 17.23 11.04 1.24
C LYS A 232 17.72 9.62 1.01
N ALA A 233 17.40 8.68 1.89
CA ALA A 233 17.87 7.31 1.77
C ALA A 233 17.16 6.56 0.63
N ALA A 234 17.92 5.75 -0.11
CA ALA A 234 17.38 4.96 -1.22
C ALA A 234 16.21 4.05 -0.79
N ASP A 235 16.29 3.48 0.42
CA ASP A 235 15.29 2.59 1.01
C ASP A 235 14.27 3.29 1.92
N LYS A 236 14.38 4.62 2.06
CA LYS A 236 13.56 5.43 2.95
C LYS A 236 13.51 4.91 4.39
N TYR A 237 14.60 4.25 4.83
CA TYR A 237 14.70 3.64 6.16
C TYR A 237 13.63 2.57 6.42
N HIS A 238 13.18 1.86 5.38
CA HIS A 238 12.18 0.80 5.51
C HIS A 238 12.60 -0.31 6.49
N GLY A 239 13.90 -0.62 6.56
CA GLY A 239 14.47 -1.47 7.59
C GLY A 239 15.74 -0.84 8.15
N VAL A 240 15.67 -0.40 9.40
CA VAL A 240 16.81 0.20 10.12
C VAL A 240 17.16 -0.65 11.33
N VAL A 241 18.47 -0.77 11.59
CA VAL A 241 18.94 -1.19 12.92
C VAL A 241 18.85 -0.02 13.89
N LYS A 242 19.22 -0.22 15.15
CA LYS A 242 19.33 0.89 16.11
C LYS A 242 20.15 2.02 15.49
N PHE A 243 19.65 3.25 15.53
CA PHE A 243 20.28 4.40 14.90
C PHE A 243 20.09 5.64 15.77
N ASP A 244 20.91 6.65 15.53
CA ASP A 244 20.77 7.97 16.14
C ASP A 244 19.76 8.82 15.34
N PRO A 245 18.61 9.19 15.93
CA PRO A 245 17.60 9.99 15.24
C PRO A 245 18.12 11.36 14.79
N ALA A 246 19.05 11.99 15.51
CA ALA A 246 19.55 13.32 15.18
C ALA A 246 20.46 13.32 13.94
N THR A 247 21.17 12.22 13.70
CA THR A 247 22.18 12.10 12.64
C THR A 247 21.84 11.10 11.54
N GLY A 248 20.83 10.23 11.76
CA GLY A 248 20.52 9.10 10.89
C GLY A 248 21.55 7.96 10.93
N LYS A 249 22.61 8.09 11.75
CA LYS A 249 23.70 7.10 11.78
C LYS A 249 23.21 5.79 12.39
N GLN A 250 23.24 4.72 11.59
CA GLN A 250 22.89 3.38 12.04
C GLN A 250 24.07 2.69 12.75
N PHE A 251 23.78 2.07 13.90
CA PHE A 251 24.72 1.29 14.70
C PHE A 251 24.65 -0.18 14.27
N LYS A 252 25.48 -0.55 13.30
CA LYS A 252 25.60 -1.94 12.83
C LYS A 252 26.58 -2.70 13.72
N SER A 253 26.18 -3.87 14.21
CA SER A 253 27.11 -4.81 14.85
C SER A 253 27.94 -5.52 13.78
N SER A 254 29.26 -5.53 13.92
CA SER A 254 30.13 -6.37 13.09
C SER A 254 30.16 -7.79 13.65
N GLY A 255 29.68 -8.75 12.86
CA GLY A 255 29.88 -10.17 13.14
C GLY A 255 31.30 -10.60 12.75
N LYS A 256 31.83 -11.67 13.37
CA LYS A 256 33.09 -12.30 12.95
C LYS A 256 32.96 -13.06 11.63
N THR A 257 31.74 -13.47 11.29
CA THR A 257 31.41 -14.23 10.08
C THR A 257 30.38 -13.46 9.25
N GLN A 258 30.34 -13.75 7.95
CA GLN A 258 29.32 -13.21 7.06
C GLN A 258 27.94 -13.83 7.38
N SER A 259 26.87 -13.17 6.94
CA SER A 259 25.52 -13.74 7.05
C SER A 259 25.33 -14.91 6.07
N TYR A 260 24.47 -15.88 6.40
CA TYR A 260 24.08 -16.95 5.47
C TYR A 260 23.64 -16.42 4.11
N THR A 261 22.93 -15.29 4.10
CA THR A 261 22.51 -14.60 2.89
C THR A 261 23.68 -14.15 2.01
N THR A 262 24.79 -13.72 2.61
CA THR A 262 26.00 -13.37 1.86
C THR A 262 26.62 -14.62 1.23
N TYR A 263 26.76 -15.69 2.00
CA TYR A 263 27.27 -16.96 1.49
C TYR A 263 26.40 -17.52 0.35
N PHE A 264 25.08 -17.41 0.48
CA PHE A 264 24.14 -17.79 -0.58
C PHE A 264 24.35 -16.97 -1.86
N ALA A 265 24.47 -15.65 -1.75
CA ALA A 265 24.66 -14.78 -2.91
C ALA A 265 25.99 -15.05 -3.62
N GLU A 266 27.08 -15.24 -2.86
CA GLU A 266 28.40 -15.60 -3.41
C GLU A 266 28.35 -16.96 -4.12
N ALA A 267 27.70 -17.97 -3.52
CA ALA A 267 27.52 -19.29 -4.13
C ALA A 267 26.67 -19.21 -5.41
N LEU A 268 25.56 -18.46 -5.38
CA LEU A 268 24.70 -18.27 -6.55
C LEU A 268 25.45 -17.65 -7.74
N VAL A 269 26.32 -16.68 -7.49
CA VAL A 269 27.18 -16.09 -8.53
C VAL A 269 28.15 -17.14 -9.08
N ALA A 270 28.82 -17.89 -8.22
CA ALA A 270 29.77 -18.93 -8.65
C ALA A 270 29.10 -20.04 -9.48
N GLU A 271 27.90 -20.49 -9.07
CA GLU A 271 27.12 -21.46 -9.84
C GLU A 271 26.70 -20.90 -11.21
N ALA A 272 26.31 -19.62 -11.29
CA ALA A 272 25.95 -18.98 -12.57
C ALA A 272 27.15 -18.68 -13.49
N GLU A 273 28.37 -18.58 -12.94
CA GLU A 273 29.62 -18.54 -13.71
C GLU A 273 29.95 -19.91 -14.31
N ALA A 274 29.69 -20.99 -13.59
CA ALA A 274 29.94 -22.36 -14.02
C ALA A 274 28.87 -22.90 -14.99
N ASP A 275 27.60 -22.55 -14.77
CA ASP A 275 26.46 -23.01 -15.54
C ASP A 275 25.65 -21.83 -16.11
N LYS A 276 25.63 -21.75 -17.44
CA LYS A 276 24.92 -20.71 -18.18
C LYS A 276 23.39 -20.82 -18.06
N ASP A 277 22.84 -21.94 -17.59
CA ASP A 277 21.40 -22.17 -17.51
C ASP A 277 20.82 -21.72 -16.16
N VAL A 278 21.67 -21.37 -15.19
CA VAL A 278 21.25 -20.80 -13.90
C VAL A 278 20.69 -19.39 -14.07
N VAL A 279 19.52 -19.16 -13.47
CA VAL A 279 18.83 -17.87 -13.37
C VAL A 279 18.38 -17.60 -11.93
N ALA A 280 18.31 -16.33 -11.55
CA ALA A 280 17.87 -15.87 -10.24
C ALA A 280 16.48 -15.25 -10.31
N ILE A 281 15.57 -15.68 -9.44
CA ILE A 281 14.22 -15.11 -9.33
C ILE A 281 14.00 -14.71 -7.87
N HIS A 282 13.43 -13.53 -7.63
CA HIS A 282 13.01 -13.12 -6.29
C HIS A 282 11.70 -12.34 -6.31
N ALA A 283 10.99 -12.38 -5.18
CA ALA A 283 9.76 -11.61 -4.98
C ALA A 283 10.06 -10.36 -4.13
N ALA A 284 10.47 -9.25 -4.74
CA ALA A 284 10.73 -7.97 -4.07
C ALA A 284 11.73 -8.01 -2.89
N MET A 285 12.60 -9.02 -2.81
CA MET A 285 13.53 -9.23 -1.70
C MET A 285 15.01 -9.11 -2.10
N GLY A 286 15.32 -8.63 -3.32
CA GLY A 286 16.67 -8.62 -3.87
C GLY A 286 17.73 -8.03 -2.93
N ARG A 287 17.42 -6.88 -2.29
CA ARG A 287 18.35 -6.22 -1.36
C ARG A 287 18.56 -7.00 -0.05
N TRP A 288 17.50 -7.57 0.50
CA TRP A 288 17.61 -8.35 1.74
C TRP A 288 18.31 -9.67 1.54
N ASN A 289 18.15 -10.25 0.35
CA ASN A 289 18.80 -11.48 -0.06
C ASN A 289 20.26 -11.26 -0.50
N ARG A 290 20.76 -10.02 -0.41
CA ARG A 290 22.13 -9.62 -0.79
C ARG A 290 22.56 -10.04 -2.20
N VAL A 291 21.59 -10.19 -3.09
CA VAL A 291 21.83 -10.63 -4.47
C VAL A 291 22.13 -9.46 -5.41
N GLU A 292 22.38 -8.24 -4.88
CA GLU A 292 22.77 -7.07 -5.68
C GLU A 292 24.04 -7.25 -6.52
N PRO A 293 25.02 -8.10 -6.16
CA PRO A 293 26.16 -8.40 -7.03
C PRO A 293 25.79 -9.23 -8.26
N PHE A 294 24.74 -10.06 -8.19
CA PHE A 294 24.33 -10.96 -9.27
C PHE A 294 24.00 -10.24 -10.59
N PRO A 295 23.17 -9.18 -10.63
CA PRO A 295 22.84 -8.48 -11.86
C PRO A 295 24.03 -7.68 -12.42
N SER A 296 25.06 -7.39 -11.61
CA SER A 296 26.31 -6.79 -12.11
C SER A 296 27.10 -7.75 -13.00
N SER A 297 27.11 -9.04 -12.68
CA SER A 297 27.71 -10.09 -13.51
C SER A 297 26.74 -10.65 -14.56
N PHE A 298 25.44 -10.68 -14.26
CA PHE A 298 24.41 -11.37 -15.05
C PHE A 298 23.11 -10.56 -15.19
N PRO A 299 23.13 -9.39 -15.85
CA PRO A 299 21.99 -8.45 -15.87
C PRO A 299 20.71 -9.03 -16.48
N ASN A 300 20.83 -9.98 -17.41
CA ASN A 300 19.70 -10.58 -18.11
C ASN A 300 19.19 -11.89 -17.48
N LYS A 301 19.70 -12.26 -16.29
CA LYS A 301 19.39 -13.54 -15.63
C LYS A 301 18.78 -13.37 -14.25
N MET A 302 18.36 -12.16 -13.89
CA MET A 302 17.72 -11.88 -12.61
C MET A 302 16.35 -11.26 -12.82
N PHE A 303 15.34 -11.82 -12.17
CA PHE A 303 13.95 -11.41 -12.30
C PHE A 303 13.37 -11.04 -10.94
N ASP A 304 12.81 -9.83 -10.86
CA ASP A 304 12.00 -9.38 -9.73
C ASP A 304 10.52 -9.47 -10.12
N VAL A 305 9.77 -10.33 -9.43
CA VAL A 305 8.33 -10.48 -9.68
C VAL A 305 7.47 -9.58 -8.79
N GLY A 306 8.06 -8.68 -7.99
CA GLY A 306 7.34 -7.91 -6.99
C GLY A 306 6.92 -8.77 -5.80
N ILE A 307 5.87 -8.40 -5.07
CA ILE A 307 5.35 -9.23 -3.96
C ILE A 307 4.42 -10.29 -4.54
N ALA A 308 4.97 -11.24 -5.28
CA ALA A 308 4.20 -12.27 -5.98
C ALA A 308 4.88 -13.64 -5.88
N GLU A 309 4.99 -14.17 -4.67
CA GLU A 309 5.70 -15.43 -4.40
C GLU A 309 5.11 -16.61 -5.19
N GLN A 310 3.79 -16.67 -5.39
CA GLN A 310 3.16 -17.72 -6.21
C GLN A 310 3.57 -17.65 -7.68
N HIS A 311 3.87 -16.44 -8.19
CA HIS A 311 4.32 -16.24 -9.57
C HIS A 311 5.83 -16.49 -9.73
N ALA A 312 6.60 -16.39 -8.64
CA ALA A 312 8.04 -16.61 -8.65
C ALA A 312 8.45 -18.08 -8.88
N VAL A 313 7.54 -19.03 -8.55
CA VAL A 313 7.75 -20.49 -8.65
C VAL A 313 7.55 -20.96 -10.08
#